data_AF-A0A2U2PCM0-F1
#
_entry.id   AF-A0A2U2PCM0-F1
#
_cell.length_a   1.000
_cell.length_b   1.000
_cell.length_c   1.000
_cell.angle_alpha   90.00
_cell.angle_beta   90.00
_cell.angle_gamma   90.00
#
_symmetry.space_group_name_H-M   'P 1'
#
loop_
_entity.id
_entity.type
_entity.pdbx_description
1 polymer ?
#
loop_
_entity_poly.entity_id
_entity_poly.type
_entity_poly.pdbx_seq_one_letter_code
_entity_poly.pdbx_strand_id
1 'polypeptide(L)'
;MTKNIRFAILIFVFAHGIFVARGQSMNFIYADVVLKNKETVSGIIKWHDGQMLWTDVFVAYKNNTSLLKYLNKEELEKLSGQAEDPSLDWQFMNLWKDKLPERQTEILCRFGDIVSVHLTGPADAQVYYRNRSKSRVTITGQDGGPVKSIEVYSAAARTIPWNQISRINFRMSDYSAVSWKRKPLYGTVYTMSGPVTGYIRWDQSKNLSSQTLYGKNEEVIAGIKFWDIKKIAKKDKGAIVTFNSGKQVFMYNTRDVSAASRGIVVSSPDLGSSIVEWGAFKSVVFTDPPDTVSYASFSAPRRIYANVRTTEGKIVRGNCSFDLDEEWDFELLEGTGNNIRYQIPFLNIAAMVRLNDNQSRVQLRNGKSLVLADHHDVSSQNWGLIIWLANSKYQYISWGDVAGISFR
;
A
#
# COMPACT_ATOMS: atom_id res chain seq x y z
N MET A 1 -41.34 72.50 12.32
CA MET A 1 -40.68 72.44 11.00
C MET A 1 -39.36 71.71 11.17
N THR A 2 -39.15 70.67 10.35
CA THR A 2 -37.89 69.95 10.04
C THR A 2 -37.04 69.39 11.19
N LYS A 3 -37.21 68.09 11.49
CA LYS A 3 -36.15 67.23 12.05
C LYS A 3 -35.60 66.33 10.94
N ASN A 4 -34.32 66.51 10.64
CA ASN A 4 -33.54 65.77 9.66
C ASN A 4 -33.38 64.31 10.08
N ILE A 5 -33.83 63.37 9.24
CA ILE A 5 -33.48 61.95 9.35
C ILE A 5 -32.27 61.73 8.43
N ARG A 6 -31.10 61.50 9.02
CA ARG A 6 -29.91 61.04 8.31
C ARG A 6 -29.99 59.53 8.16
N PHE A 7 -30.17 59.05 6.93
CA PHE A 7 -30.00 57.63 6.59
C PHE A 7 -28.51 57.33 6.48
N ALA A 8 -27.97 56.53 7.41
CA ALA A 8 -26.65 55.95 7.27
C ALA A 8 -26.80 54.62 6.52
N ILE A 9 -26.29 54.56 5.29
CA ILE A 9 -26.19 53.32 4.52
C ILE A 9 -24.97 52.55 5.05
N LEU A 10 -25.22 51.46 5.77
CA LEU A 10 -24.17 50.51 6.17
C LEU A 10 -23.90 49.56 4.98
N ILE A 11 -22.77 49.75 4.30
CA ILE A 11 -22.29 48.81 3.29
C ILE A 11 -21.68 47.61 4.04
N PHE A 12 -22.40 46.49 4.08
CA PHE A 12 -21.84 45.20 4.50
C PHE A 12 -20.95 44.67 3.36
N VAL A 13 -19.64 44.87 3.49
CA VAL A 13 -18.65 44.15 2.67
C VAL A 13 -18.65 42.70 3.15
N PHE A 14 -19.33 41.82 2.41
CA PHE A 14 -19.16 40.37 2.56
C PHE A 14 -17.74 40.01 2.09
N ALA A 15 -16.79 39.99 3.02
CA ALA A 15 -15.52 39.34 2.82
C ALA A 15 -15.79 37.83 2.63
N HIS A 16 -15.91 37.41 1.37
CA HIS A 16 -15.85 36.00 1.01
C HIS A 16 -14.43 35.52 1.32
N GLY A 17 -14.25 35.00 2.53
CA GLY A 17 -13.06 34.24 2.88
C GLY A 17 -12.93 33.09 1.90
N ILE A 18 -11.92 33.16 1.02
CA ILE A 18 -11.48 32.02 0.24
C ILE A 18 -10.91 31.04 1.26
N PHE A 19 -11.73 30.08 1.70
CA PHE A 19 -11.23 28.88 2.37
C PHE A 19 -10.38 28.13 1.35
N VAL A 20 -9.07 28.37 1.36
CA VAL A 20 -8.12 27.53 0.65
C VAL A 20 -8.20 26.15 1.31
N ALA A 21 -8.55 25.13 0.53
CA ALA A 21 -8.65 23.73 0.91
C ALA A 21 -7.27 23.14 1.30
N ARG A 22 -6.68 23.64 2.40
CA ARG A 22 -5.31 23.30 2.83
C ARG A 22 -5.17 21.85 3.32
N GLY A 23 -6.25 21.21 3.80
CA GLY A 23 -6.21 19.85 4.34
C GLY A 23 -6.22 18.73 3.30
N GLN A 24 -6.91 18.92 2.16
CA GLN A 24 -7.18 17.84 1.21
C GLN A 24 -5.96 17.40 0.40
N SER A 25 -5.05 18.32 0.12
CA SER A 25 -3.83 18.03 -0.62
C SER A 25 -2.79 17.27 0.22
N MET A 26 -2.91 17.28 1.55
CA MET A 26 -1.97 16.62 2.47
C MET A 26 -1.80 15.13 2.24
N ASN A 27 -2.85 14.48 1.72
CA ASN A 27 -2.90 13.05 1.46
C ASN A 27 -2.03 12.61 0.27
N PHE A 28 -1.69 13.54 -0.63
CA PHE A 28 -0.99 13.20 -1.87
C PHE A 28 0.52 13.24 -1.71
N ILE A 29 1.18 12.28 -2.36
CA ILE A 29 2.63 12.20 -2.50
C ILE A 29 3.12 13.51 -3.11
N TYR A 30 4.06 14.15 -2.45
CA TYR A 30 4.70 15.37 -2.94
C TYR A 30 6.21 15.18 -2.92
N ALA A 31 6.87 15.57 -4.00
CA ALA A 31 8.32 15.40 -4.12
C ALA A 31 8.97 16.50 -4.96
N ASP A 32 10.27 16.66 -4.74
CA ASP A 32 11.18 17.32 -5.66
C ASP A 32 11.86 16.25 -6.53
N VAL A 33 11.57 16.28 -7.84
CA VAL A 33 12.16 15.38 -8.84
C VAL A 33 13.36 16.06 -9.46
N VAL A 34 14.56 15.60 -9.12
CA VAL A 34 15.83 16.08 -9.67
C VAL A 34 16.15 15.28 -10.92
N LEU A 35 16.26 15.98 -12.04
CA LEU A 35 16.61 15.41 -13.34
C LEU A 35 18.12 15.30 -13.51
N LYS A 36 18.57 14.47 -14.46
CA LYS A 36 19.99 14.27 -14.79
C LYS A 36 20.68 15.55 -15.27
N ASN A 37 19.93 16.49 -15.85
CA ASN A 37 20.41 17.83 -16.23
C ASN A 37 20.46 18.83 -15.05
N LYS A 38 20.21 18.38 -13.80
CA LYS A 38 20.13 19.16 -12.56
C LYS A 38 18.91 20.08 -12.43
N GLU A 39 17.98 20.07 -13.39
CA GLU A 39 16.67 20.71 -13.22
C GLU A 39 15.89 20.01 -12.10
N THR A 40 15.15 20.76 -11.30
CA THR A 40 14.25 20.22 -10.27
C THR A 40 12.81 20.57 -10.59
N VAL A 41 11.94 19.56 -10.60
CA VAL A 41 10.49 19.70 -10.81
C VAL A 41 9.79 19.28 -9.53
N SER A 42 9.06 20.20 -8.90
CA SER A 42 8.36 19.94 -7.64
C SER A 42 6.85 19.89 -7.84
N GLY A 43 6.18 18.96 -7.17
CA GLY A 43 4.72 18.85 -7.26
C GLY A 43 4.16 17.58 -6.64
N ILE A 44 2.84 17.43 -6.77
CA ILE A 44 2.16 16.17 -6.45
C ILE A 44 2.59 15.10 -7.46
N ILE A 45 2.94 13.92 -6.97
CA ILE A 45 3.39 12.80 -7.79
C ILE A 45 2.23 11.87 -8.07
N LYS A 46 2.08 11.50 -9.35
CA LYS A 46 1.44 10.25 -9.74
C LYS A 46 2.53 9.30 -10.21
N TRP A 47 2.73 8.26 -9.41
CA TRP A 47 3.64 7.17 -9.73
C TRP A 47 3.11 6.35 -10.91
N HIS A 48 3.96 5.50 -11.46
CA HIS A 48 3.73 4.74 -12.69
C HIS A 48 2.36 4.03 -12.74
N ASP A 49 1.99 3.30 -11.69
CA ASP A 49 0.77 2.50 -11.63
C ASP A 49 -0.45 3.28 -11.07
N GLY A 50 -0.34 4.61 -11.07
CA GLY A 50 -1.39 5.50 -10.59
C GLY A 50 -1.43 5.66 -9.07
N GLN A 51 -0.41 5.19 -8.33
CA GLN A 51 -0.25 5.58 -6.92
C GLN A 51 -0.09 7.10 -6.82
N MET A 52 -0.81 7.72 -5.91
CA MET A 52 -0.78 9.17 -5.66
C MET A 52 -0.82 9.52 -4.18
N LEU A 53 -1.10 8.57 -3.29
CA LEU A 53 -1.32 8.82 -1.87
C LEU A 53 -0.13 8.34 -1.03
N TRP A 54 0.14 9.01 0.09
CA TRP A 54 1.21 8.59 0.99
C TRP A 54 1.02 7.17 1.55
N THR A 55 -0.24 6.71 1.62
CA THR A 55 -0.60 5.37 2.06
C THR A 55 -0.48 4.31 0.97
N ASP A 56 -0.29 4.70 -0.29
CA ASP A 56 -0.13 3.73 -1.37
C ASP A 56 1.16 2.92 -1.18
N VAL A 57 1.12 1.67 -1.61
CA VAL A 57 2.23 0.74 -1.49
C VAL A 57 3.21 0.94 -2.65
N PHE A 58 4.46 1.20 -2.28
CA PHE A 58 5.65 1.12 -3.10
C PHE A 58 6.17 -0.32 -3.08
N VAL A 59 6.47 -0.83 -4.28
CA VAL A 59 6.98 -2.19 -4.50
C VAL A 59 8.35 -2.07 -5.15
N ALA A 60 9.33 -2.80 -4.62
CA ALA A 60 10.64 -2.95 -5.24
C ALA A 60 11.27 -4.28 -4.80
N TYR A 61 12.35 -4.70 -5.45
CA TYR A 61 13.00 -5.99 -5.19
C TYR A 61 14.42 -5.80 -4.67
N LYS A 62 14.83 -6.50 -3.62
CA LYS A 62 16.17 -6.35 -3.02
C LYS A 62 17.23 -6.95 -3.93
N ASN A 63 18.28 -6.19 -4.23
CA ASN A 63 19.33 -6.66 -5.16
C ASN A 63 20.32 -7.64 -4.51
N ASN A 64 20.46 -7.67 -3.17
CA ASN A 64 21.39 -8.59 -2.50
C ASN A 64 21.20 -8.64 -0.97
N THR A 65 20.19 -9.37 -0.49
CA THR A 65 20.02 -9.58 0.96
C THR A 65 19.64 -11.03 1.24
N SER A 66 20.48 -11.96 0.80
CA SER A 66 20.27 -13.35 1.18
C SER A 66 20.71 -13.55 2.63
N LEU A 67 19.72 -13.56 3.53
CA LEU A 67 19.91 -13.99 4.91
C LEU A 67 20.17 -15.51 5.02
N LEU A 68 20.06 -16.24 3.90
CA LEU A 68 20.39 -17.67 3.81
C LEU A 68 21.83 -17.98 4.23
N LYS A 69 22.75 -17.00 4.16
CA LYS A 69 24.13 -17.15 4.67
C LYS A 69 24.23 -17.41 6.18
N TYR A 70 23.15 -17.18 6.93
CA TYR A 70 23.06 -17.47 8.36
C TYR A 70 22.51 -18.86 8.66
N LEU A 71 22.12 -19.63 7.63
CA LEU A 71 21.59 -20.97 7.79
C LEU A 71 22.69 -22.00 7.55
N ASN A 72 22.62 -23.11 8.28
CA ASN A 72 23.46 -24.27 8.04
C ASN A 72 22.92 -25.13 6.88
N LYS A 73 23.67 -26.16 6.50
CA LYS A 73 23.32 -27.01 5.35
C LYS A 73 21.97 -27.72 5.52
N GLU A 74 21.70 -28.28 6.69
CA GLU A 74 20.44 -28.99 6.97
C GLU A 74 19.23 -28.04 6.96
N GLU A 75 19.40 -26.82 7.48
CA GLU A 75 18.38 -25.76 7.44
C GLU A 75 18.08 -25.34 6.00
N LEU A 76 19.12 -25.17 5.16
CA LEU A 76 18.97 -24.84 3.75
C LEU A 76 18.26 -25.95 2.96
N GLU A 77 18.60 -27.22 3.20
CA GLU A 77 17.96 -28.36 2.55
C GLU A 77 16.45 -28.42 2.84
N LYS A 78 16.04 -28.07 4.07
CA LYS A 78 14.62 -27.99 4.45
C LYS A 78 13.87 -26.89 3.69
N LEU A 79 14.50 -25.74 3.45
CA LEU A 79 13.90 -24.66 2.66
C LEU A 79 13.78 -25.03 1.17
N SER A 80 14.77 -25.73 0.61
CA SER A 80 14.75 -26.17 -0.79
C SER A 80 13.64 -27.19 -1.08
N GLY A 81 13.28 -28.02 -0.11
CA GLY A 81 12.17 -28.99 -0.23
C GLY A 81 10.77 -28.38 -0.18
N GLN A 82 10.66 -27.07 0.12
CA GLN A 82 9.40 -26.31 0.16
C GLN A 82 9.15 -25.46 -1.11
N ALA A 83 10.04 -25.54 -2.11
CA ALA A 83 9.86 -24.87 -3.40
C ALA A 83 8.64 -25.47 -4.16
N GLU A 84 7.78 -24.58 -4.67
CA GLU A 84 6.40 -24.87 -5.11
C GLU A 84 6.22 -25.85 -6.28
N ASP A 85 4.98 -26.36 -6.28
CA ASP A 85 4.17 -26.96 -7.35
C ASP A 85 4.46 -26.40 -8.77
N PRO A 86 4.43 -27.25 -9.82
CA PRO A 86 4.92 -26.95 -11.15
C PRO A 86 3.84 -26.29 -12.00
N SER A 87 3.77 -24.97 -11.96
CA SER A 87 3.20 -24.21 -13.07
C SER A 87 4.19 -23.17 -13.58
N LEU A 88 5.38 -23.63 -13.99
CA LEU A 88 6.19 -23.08 -15.08
C LEU A 88 7.42 -23.98 -15.28
N ASP A 89 7.32 -24.76 -16.34
CA ASP A 89 8.26 -25.78 -16.79
C ASP A 89 9.59 -25.16 -17.23
N TRP A 90 10.69 -25.58 -16.59
CA TRP A 90 12.02 -25.70 -17.21
C TRP A 90 12.78 -26.88 -16.60
N GLN A 91 12.24 -28.08 -16.77
CA GLN A 91 13.06 -29.29 -16.78
C GLN A 91 14.10 -29.12 -17.91
N PHE A 92 15.38 -28.86 -17.61
CA PHE A 92 16.57 -29.25 -18.43
C PHE A 92 17.93 -28.62 -18.03
N MET A 93 18.07 -27.82 -16.94
CA MET A 93 19.39 -27.27 -16.53
C MET A 93 19.82 -27.66 -15.10
N ASN A 94 19.56 -28.91 -14.71
CA ASN A 94 20.08 -29.55 -13.49
C ASN A 94 21.36 -30.36 -13.78
N LEU A 95 22.47 -29.70 -14.06
CA LEU A 95 23.80 -30.32 -13.92
C LEU A 95 24.80 -29.18 -13.63
N TRP A 96 25.29 -29.13 -12.37
CA TRP A 96 26.38 -28.27 -11.86
C TRP A 96 26.02 -26.83 -11.41
N LYS A 97 25.48 -26.70 -10.19
CA LYS A 97 25.83 -25.66 -9.18
C LYS A 97 25.00 -25.90 -7.92
N ASP A 98 25.63 -25.85 -6.75
CA ASP A 98 24.97 -25.83 -5.44
C ASP A 98 24.02 -24.61 -5.40
N LYS A 99 22.72 -24.82 -5.64
CA LYS A 99 21.72 -23.75 -5.66
C LYS A 99 21.12 -23.63 -4.27
N LEU A 100 21.43 -22.51 -3.60
CA LEU A 100 20.62 -22.02 -2.49
C LEU A 100 19.16 -21.85 -2.97
N PRO A 101 18.16 -21.95 -2.08
CA PRO A 101 16.80 -21.53 -2.41
C PRO A 101 16.80 -20.11 -2.98
N GLU A 102 16.19 -19.90 -4.15
CA GLU A 102 16.07 -18.58 -4.76
C GLU A 102 14.61 -18.12 -4.69
N ARG A 103 14.34 -17.08 -3.89
CA ARG A 103 13.10 -16.29 -3.90
C ARG A 103 13.48 -14.83 -4.13
N GLN A 104 12.73 -14.15 -4.99
CA GLN A 104 12.87 -12.72 -5.12
C GLN A 104 12.34 -12.07 -3.85
N THR A 105 13.20 -11.33 -3.13
CA THR A 105 12.83 -10.69 -1.87
C THR A 105 12.29 -9.30 -2.16
N GLU A 106 11.05 -9.05 -1.75
CA GLU A 106 10.37 -7.79 -2.00
C GLU A 106 10.66 -6.77 -0.89
N ILE A 107 10.48 -5.50 -1.21
CA ILE A 107 10.24 -4.44 -0.24
C ILE A 107 8.88 -3.88 -0.57
N LEU A 108 7.93 -4.20 0.29
CA LEU A 108 6.64 -3.55 0.31
C LEU A 108 6.65 -2.52 1.43
N CYS A 109 6.40 -1.26 1.09
CA CYS A 109 6.30 -0.19 2.07
C CYS A 109 5.36 0.91 1.59
N ARG A 110 4.92 1.81 2.47
CA ARG A 110 4.10 2.95 2.03
C ARG A 110 5.01 4.07 1.55
N PHE A 111 4.57 4.85 0.56
CA PHE A 111 5.35 6.01 0.10
C PHE A 111 5.72 6.98 1.24
N GLY A 112 4.87 7.11 2.27
CA GLY A 112 5.15 7.95 3.43
C GLY A 112 6.37 7.52 4.26
N ASP A 113 6.79 6.25 4.17
CA ASP A 113 7.95 5.70 4.89
C ASP A 113 9.29 6.02 4.17
N ILE A 114 9.23 6.50 2.91
CA ILE A 114 10.38 6.75 2.03
C ILE A 114 10.77 8.23 2.06
N VAL A 115 12.07 8.50 2.20
CA VAL A 115 12.66 9.85 2.11
C VAL A 115 13.08 10.17 0.68
N SER A 116 13.78 9.26 0.02
CA SER A 116 14.21 9.48 -1.35
C SER A 116 14.45 8.19 -2.12
N VAL A 117 14.35 8.29 -3.45
CA VAL A 117 14.73 7.25 -4.39
C VAL A 117 15.83 7.82 -5.29
N HIS A 118 17.01 7.20 -5.28
CA HIS A 118 18.16 7.60 -6.09
C HIS A 118 18.33 6.58 -7.21
N LEU A 119 18.16 6.97 -8.47
CA LEU A 119 18.29 6.04 -9.59
C LEU A 119 19.77 5.80 -9.90
N THR A 120 20.18 4.53 -9.93
CA THR A 120 21.54 4.09 -10.24
C THR A 120 21.63 3.36 -11.57
N GLY A 121 20.49 2.95 -12.14
CA GLY A 121 20.36 2.32 -13.44
C GLY A 121 18.95 2.51 -14.03
N PRO A 122 18.61 1.82 -15.13
CA PRO A 122 17.28 1.89 -15.74
C PRO A 122 16.17 1.38 -14.80
N ALA A 123 16.44 0.33 -14.03
CA ALA A 123 15.54 -0.22 -13.01
C ALA A 123 16.16 -0.19 -11.60
N ASP A 124 17.50 -0.11 -11.50
CA ASP A 124 18.19 -0.08 -10.22
C ASP A 124 18.08 1.27 -9.52
N ALA A 125 17.83 1.21 -8.21
CA ALA A 125 17.77 2.37 -7.35
C ALA A 125 18.31 2.08 -5.95
N GLN A 126 18.59 3.17 -5.23
CA GLN A 126 18.77 3.17 -3.80
C GLN A 126 17.62 3.93 -3.13
N VAL A 127 16.87 3.24 -2.28
CA VAL A 127 15.76 3.80 -1.50
C VAL A 127 16.28 4.16 -0.12
N TYR A 128 16.01 5.39 0.32
CA TYR A 128 16.37 5.89 1.64
C TYR A 128 15.11 6.05 2.48
N TYR A 129 15.14 5.57 3.72
CA TYR A 129 14.01 5.61 4.64
C TYR A 129 14.21 6.65 5.74
N ARG A 130 13.14 6.95 6.47
CA ARG A 130 13.13 8.01 7.51
C ARG A 130 14.09 7.79 8.67
N ASN A 131 14.51 6.56 8.92
CA ASN A 131 15.50 6.21 9.94
C ASN A 131 16.95 6.23 9.42
N ARG A 132 17.17 6.77 8.21
CA ARG A 132 18.46 6.83 7.50
C ARG A 132 19.00 5.48 7.01
N SER A 133 18.25 4.39 7.21
CA SER A 133 18.56 3.13 6.54
C SER A 133 18.31 3.24 5.03
N LYS A 134 18.87 2.31 4.27
CA LYS A 134 18.76 2.30 2.82
C LYS A 134 18.80 0.88 2.26
N SER A 135 18.09 0.67 1.15
CA SER A 135 18.10 -0.59 0.41
C SER A 135 18.51 -0.34 -1.04
N ARG A 136 19.30 -1.26 -1.60
CA ARG A 136 19.54 -1.33 -3.05
C ARG A 136 18.46 -2.21 -3.65
N VAL A 137 17.74 -1.69 -4.62
CA VAL A 137 16.56 -2.34 -5.16
C VAL A 137 16.48 -2.23 -6.67
N THR A 138 15.70 -3.14 -7.26
CA THR A 138 15.17 -3.04 -8.62
C THR A 138 13.71 -2.59 -8.53
N ILE A 139 13.37 -1.51 -9.23
CA ILE A 139 12.01 -0.96 -9.30
C ILE A 139 11.38 -1.35 -10.63
N THR A 140 10.23 -2.02 -10.58
CA THR A 140 9.40 -2.35 -11.74
C THR A 140 8.02 -1.73 -11.58
N GLY A 141 7.26 -1.69 -12.67
CA GLY A 141 5.81 -1.50 -12.63
C GLY A 141 5.10 -2.75 -12.08
N GLN A 142 3.81 -2.61 -11.79
CA GLN A 142 2.98 -3.72 -11.32
C GLN A 142 2.83 -4.87 -12.33
N ASP A 143 3.09 -4.63 -13.61
CA ASP A 143 3.12 -5.65 -14.67
C ASP A 143 4.48 -6.39 -14.76
N GLY A 144 5.42 -6.10 -13.84
CA GLY A 144 6.80 -6.59 -13.89
C GLY A 144 7.67 -5.86 -14.93
N GLY A 145 7.10 -4.93 -15.69
CA GLY A 145 7.81 -4.15 -16.70
C GLY A 145 8.63 -2.99 -16.11
N PRO A 146 9.47 -2.33 -16.92
CA PRO A 146 10.21 -1.16 -16.46
C PRO A 146 9.28 0.03 -16.24
N VAL A 147 9.55 0.80 -15.18
CA VAL A 147 8.89 2.10 -14.99
C VAL A 147 9.26 3.04 -16.14
N LYS A 148 8.27 3.53 -16.88
CA LYS A 148 8.48 4.37 -18.06
C LYS A 148 8.57 5.85 -17.73
N SER A 149 7.71 6.32 -16.83
CA SER A 149 7.59 7.72 -16.45
C SER A 149 6.79 7.87 -15.16
N ILE A 150 6.90 9.06 -14.56
CA ILE A 150 5.99 9.56 -13.52
C ILE A 150 5.36 10.87 -14.00
N GLU A 151 4.23 11.27 -13.41
CA GLU A 151 3.63 12.58 -13.65
C GLU A 151 3.81 13.48 -12.41
N VAL A 152 4.23 14.73 -12.64
CA VAL A 152 4.37 15.75 -11.59
C VAL A 152 3.35 16.85 -11.83
N TYR A 153 2.53 17.13 -10.82
CA TYR A 153 1.47 18.13 -10.86
C TYR A 153 1.87 19.36 -10.03
N SER A 154 2.19 20.46 -10.72
CA SER A 154 2.46 21.77 -10.12
C SER A 154 1.37 22.76 -10.52
N ALA A 155 1.65 23.70 -11.44
CA ALA A 155 0.63 24.50 -12.12
C ALA A 155 -0.03 23.71 -13.27
N ALA A 156 0.73 22.81 -13.91
CA ALA A 156 0.27 21.90 -14.94
C ALA A 156 0.85 20.50 -14.68
N ALA A 157 0.29 19.48 -15.33
CA ALA A 157 0.83 18.13 -15.31
C ALA A 157 2.04 18.04 -16.25
N ARG A 158 3.17 17.54 -15.75
CA ARG A 158 4.37 17.23 -16.53
C ARG A 158 4.69 15.75 -16.42
N THR A 159 4.67 15.05 -17.54
CA THR A 159 5.18 13.68 -17.62
C THR A 159 6.70 13.71 -17.69
N ILE A 160 7.37 13.07 -16.74
CA ILE A 160 8.83 12.99 -16.67
C ILE A 160 9.25 11.55 -17.01
N PRO A 161 9.98 11.33 -18.12
CA PRO A 161 10.54 10.04 -18.46
C PRO A 161 11.47 9.52 -17.36
N TRP A 162 11.34 8.24 -16.99
CA TRP A 162 12.10 7.64 -15.91
C TRP A 162 13.61 7.73 -16.12
N ASN A 163 14.06 7.54 -17.36
CA ASN A 163 15.46 7.62 -17.75
C ASN A 163 16.07 9.05 -17.63
N GLN A 164 15.27 10.09 -17.43
CA GLN A 164 15.73 11.46 -17.18
C GLN A 164 15.86 11.79 -15.70
N ILE A 165 15.30 10.97 -14.81
CA ILE A 165 15.31 11.20 -13.37
C ILE A 165 16.68 10.78 -12.81
N SER A 166 17.22 11.60 -11.91
CA SER A 166 18.37 11.25 -11.08
C SER A 166 17.92 10.87 -9.67
N ARG A 167 17.00 11.66 -9.10
CA ARG A 167 16.55 11.49 -7.72
C ARG A 167 15.13 11.99 -7.54
N ILE A 168 14.38 11.34 -6.65
CA ILE A 168 13.07 11.79 -6.18
C ILE A 168 13.18 11.99 -4.67
N ASN A 169 12.97 13.21 -4.18
CA ASN A 169 13.00 13.54 -2.76
C ASN A 169 11.59 13.79 -2.26
N PHE A 170 11.07 12.88 -1.44
CA PHE A 170 9.74 13.00 -0.85
C PHE A 170 9.77 13.94 0.35
N ARG A 171 8.80 14.84 0.41
CA ARG A 171 8.69 15.80 1.51
C ARG A 171 7.26 16.22 1.78
N MET A 172 7.05 16.81 2.96
CA MET A 172 5.82 17.53 3.24
C MET A 172 5.72 18.71 2.27
N SER A 173 4.55 18.91 1.70
CA SER A 173 4.41 19.99 0.72
C SER A 173 4.05 21.32 1.39
N ASP A 174 4.47 22.40 0.74
CA ASP A 174 3.91 23.72 0.94
C ASP A 174 2.62 23.84 0.10
N TYR A 175 1.54 23.23 0.59
CA TYR A 175 0.27 23.06 -0.13
C TYR A 175 -0.39 24.37 -0.59
N SER A 176 0.07 25.53 -0.09
CA SER A 176 -0.33 26.85 -0.58
C SER A 176 0.07 27.12 -2.03
N ALA A 177 1.08 26.43 -2.56
CA ALA A 177 1.61 26.66 -3.91
C ALA A 177 0.94 25.80 -5.00
N VAL A 178 0.17 24.76 -4.64
CA VAL A 178 -0.45 23.85 -5.61
C VAL A 178 -1.96 24.07 -5.62
N SER A 179 -2.51 24.53 -6.75
CA SER A 179 -3.96 24.64 -6.96
C SER A 179 -4.56 23.24 -7.22
N TRP A 180 -4.51 22.37 -6.21
CA TRP A 180 -5.00 20.99 -6.29
C TRP A 180 -6.45 20.90 -5.81
N LYS A 181 -7.38 20.72 -6.75
CA LYS A 181 -8.83 20.63 -6.46
C LYS A 181 -9.37 19.19 -6.46
N ARG A 182 -8.52 18.19 -6.67
CA ARG A 182 -8.95 16.79 -6.78
C ARG A 182 -8.95 16.16 -5.39
N LYS A 183 -10.06 15.52 -5.02
CA LYS A 183 -10.18 14.79 -3.76
C LYS A 183 -9.84 13.31 -3.95
N PRO A 184 -9.13 12.67 -3.01
CA PRO A 184 -9.01 11.23 -3.02
C PRO A 184 -10.38 10.58 -2.76
N LEU A 185 -10.59 9.36 -3.27
CA LEU A 185 -11.75 8.56 -2.87
C LEU A 185 -11.54 8.05 -1.45
N TYR A 186 -12.59 8.15 -0.63
CA TYR A 186 -12.59 7.67 0.74
C TYR A 186 -13.98 7.16 1.09
N GLY A 187 -14.06 6.18 1.98
CA GLY A 187 -15.34 5.68 2.45
C GLY A 187 -15.24 4.30 3.09
N THR A 188 -16.41 3.70 3.29
CA THR A 188 -16.54 2.37 3.90
C THR A 188 -16.97 1.35 2.85
N VAL A 189 -16.14 0.33 2.67
CA VAL A 189 -16.41 -0.86 1.87
C VAL A 189 -16.98 -1.95 2.78
N TYR A 190 -18.23 -2.32 2.55
CA TYR A 190 -18.90 -3.42 3.22
C TYR A 190 -18.61 -4.73 2.49
N THR A 191 -18.12 -5.72 3.23
CA THR A 191 -17.77 -7.05 2.72
C THR A 191 -18.62 -8.15 3.37
N MET A 192 -18.41 -9.40 2.95
CA MET A 192 -18.97 -10.56 3.66
C MET A 192 -18.47 -10.68 5.12
N SER A 193 -17.28 -10.17 5.40
CA SER A 193 -16.55 -10.33 6.67
C SER A 193 -16.58 -9.08 7.55
N GLY A 194 -17.38 -8.08 7.17
CA GLY A 194 -17.49 -6.81 7.89
C GLY A 194 -17.02 -5.60 7.07
N PRO A 195 -17.16 -4.39 7.63
CA PRO A 195 -16.76 -3.16 6.96
C PRO A 195 -15.25 -2.92 7.04
N VAL A 196 -14.69 -2.30 6.01
CA VAL A 196 -13.34 -1.75 5.98
C VAL A 196 -13.42 -0.30 5.51
N THR A 197 -12.83 0.64 6.25
CA THR A 197 -12.91 2.07 5.96
C THR A 197 -11.52 2.62 5.68
N GLY A 198 -11.40 3.48 4.66
CA GLY A 198 -10.11 4.08 4.31
C GLY A 198 -10.13 4.79 2.96
N TYR A 199 -8.95 5.12 2.47
CA TYR A 199 -8.74 5.63 1.12
C TYR A 199 -8.97 4.53 0.11
N ILE A 200 -9.71 4.84 -0.95
CA ILE A 200 -10.19 3.85 -1.90
C ILE A 200 -9.44 4.00 -3.23
N ARG A 201 -8.91 2.89 -3.72
CA ARG A 201 -8.50 2.74 -5.11
C ARG A 201 -9.39 1.70 -5.79
N TRP A 202 -10.41 2.19 -6.47
CA TRP A 202 -11.40 1.39 -7.17
C TRP A 202 -10.77 0.70 -8.38
N ASP A 203 -10.96 -0.62 -8.46
CA ASP A 203 -10.46 -1.45 -9.57
C ASP A 203 -8.94 -1.26 -9.80
N GLN A 204 -8.24 -1.02 -8.69
CA GLN A 204 -6.81 -0.74 -8.55
C GLN A 204 -6.24 0.42 -9.38
N SER A 205 -7.07 1.23 -10.07
CA SER A 205 -6.56 2.35 -10.89
C SER A 205 -7.24 3.70 -10.66
N LYS A 206 -8.36 3.74 -9.94
CA LYS A 206 -9.12 4.99 -9.74
C LYS A 206 -9.15 5.36 -8.26
N ASN A 207 -8.44 6.43 -7.89
CA ASN A 207 -8.28 6.91 -6.52
C ASN A 207 -8.73 8.36 -6.33
N LEU A 208 -9.31 9.00 -7.36
CA LEU A 208 -9.76 10.39 -7.31
C LEU A 208 -11.25 10.54 -7.62
N SER A 209 -11.92 11.45 -6.91
CA SER A 209 -13.34 11.80 -7.15
C SER A 209 -13.61 12.33 -8.56
N SER A 210 -12.59 12.91 -9.19
CA SER A 210 -12.64 13.42 -10.58
C SER A 210 -12.54 12.34 -11.67
N GLN A 211 -12.24 11.10 -11.31
CA GLN A 211 -12.20 9.98 -12.26
C GLN A 211 -13.61 9.43 -12.52
N THR A 212 -13.74 8.66 -13.60
CA THR A 212 -15.03 8.17 -14.11
C THR A 212 -15.16 6.67 -13.83
N LEU A 213 -16.29 6.27 -13.26
CA LEU A 213 -16.81 4.89 -13.24
C LEU A 213 -17.51 4.61 -14.57
N TYR A 214 -17.13 3.54 -15.25
CA TYR A 214 -17.74 3.14 -16.52
C TYR A 214 -18.65 1.92 -16.37
N GLY A 215 -19.72 1.85 -17.14
CA GLY A 215 -20.64 0.70 -17.17
C GLY A 215 -21.63 0.82 -18.31
N LYS A 216 -22.26 -0.28 -18.72
CA LYS A 216 -23.39 -0.23 -19.65
C LYS A 216 -24.70 -0.01 -18.90
N ASN A 217 -25.59 0.80 -19.48
CA ASN A 217 -26.99 0.94 -19.11
C ASN A 217 -27.82 0.95 -20.40
N GLU A 218 -28.82 0.09 -20.53
CA GLU A 218 -29.72 0.02 -21.70
C GLU A 218 -28.95 0.10 -23.04
N GLU A 219 -27.95 -0.78 -23.19
CA GLU A 219 -27.02 -0.91 -24.34
C GLU A 219 -25.98 0.21 -24.56
N VAL A 220 -26.10 1.35 -23.89
CA VAL A 220 -25.15 2.47 -24.01
C VAL A 220 -24.08 2.40 -22.92
N ILE A 221 -22.82 2.66 -23.28
CA ILE A 221 -21.75 2.88 -22.29
C ILE A 221 -21.99 4.23 -21.61
N ALA A 222 -22.24 4.20 -20.31
CA ALA A 222 -22.36 5.36 -19.45
C ALA A 222 -21.06 5.55 -18.64
N GLY A 223 -20.64 6.81 -18.48
CA GLY A 223 -19.56 7.21 -17.61
C GLY A 223 -20.08 8.16 -16.53
N ILE A 224 -19.84 7.84 -15.26
CA ILE A 224 -20.27 8.65 -14.11
C ILE A 224 -19.04 9.08 -13.32
N LYS A 225 -18.93 10.36 -12.98
CA LYS A 225 -17.83 10.84 -12.13
C LYS A 225 -18.03 10.40 -10.69
N PHE A 226 -16.97 9.98 -10.01
CA PHE A 226 -17.08 9.53 -8.62
C PHE A 226 -17.58 10.64 -7.67
N TRP A 227 -17.33 11.92 -7.97
CA TRP A 227 -17.87 13.02 -7.17
C TRP A 227 -19.41 13.06 -7.14
N ASP A 228 -20.09 12.45 -8.11
CA ASP A 228 -21.56 12.39 -8.19
C ASP A 228 -22.13 11.16 -7.47
N ILE A 229 -21.27 10.20 -7.10
CA ILE A 229 -21.64 8.89 -6.57
C ILE A 229 -21.58 8.89 -5.05
N LYS A 230 -22.69 8.52 -4.42
CA LYS A 230 -22.77 8.28 -2.97
C LYS A 230 -22.46 6.85 -2.60
N LYS A 231 -22.95 5.88 -3.38
CA LYS A 231 -22.86 4.45 -3.08
C LYS A 231 -22.78 3.61 -4.35
N ILE A 232 -22.01 2.54 -4.31
CA ILE A 232 -22.05 1.46 -5.31
C ILE A 232 -22.36 0.16 -4.57
N ALA A 233 -23.38 -0.58 -5.00
CA ALA A 233 -23.75 -1.86 -4.41
C ALA A 233 -23.77 -2.95 -5.48
N LYS A 234 -23.09 -4.07 -5.21
CA LYS A 234 -23.08 -5.23 -6.10
C LYS A 234 -24.50 -5.76 -6.26
N LYS A 235 -24.92 -6.03 -7.50
CA LYS A 235 -26.22 -6.65 -7.82
C LYS A 235 -26.11 -7.46 -9.10
N ASP A 236 -26.54 -8.71 -9.08
CA ASP A 236 -26.49 -9.62 -10.22
C ASP A 236 -25.08 -9.66 -10.86
N LYS A 237 -24.99 -9.44 -12.18
CA LYS A 237 -23.72 -9.35 -12.95
C LYS A 237 -23.15 -7.92 -13.00
N GLY A 238 -23.69 -7.00 -12.20
CA GLY A 238 -23.41 -5.57 -12.26
C GLY A 238 -23.34 -4.92 -10.87
N ALA A 239 -23.65 -3.63 -10.84
CA ALA A 239 -23.82 -2.87 -9.62
C ALA A 239 -24.92 -1.80 -9.77
N ILE A 240 -25.63 -1.54 -8.69
CA ILE A 240 -26.45 -0.34 -8.54
C ILE A 240 -25.55 0.81 -8.10
N VAL A 241 -25.53 1.88 -8.88
CA VAL A 241 -24.86 3.14 -8.56
C VAL A 241 -25.92 4.12 -8.05
N THR A 242 -25.76 4.58 -6.81
CA THR A 242 -26.62 5.60 -6.19
C THR A 242 -25.91 6.94 -6.19
N PHE A 243 -26.53 7.93 -6.80
CA PHE A 243 -26.02 9.30 -6.86
C PHE A 243 -26.22 10.04 -5.53
N ASN A 244 -25.54 11.16 -5.35
CA ASN A 244 -25.76 12.09 -4.22
C ASN A 244 -27.22 12.59 -4.15
N SER A 245 -27.90 12.69 -5.30
CA SER A 245 -29.32 13.04 -5.39
C SER A 245 -30.27 11.92 -4.93
N GLY A 246 -29.77 10.71 -4.69
CA GLY A 246 -30.58 9.53 -4.36
C GLY A 246 -31.08 8.75 -5.59
N LYS A 247 -30.95 9.30 -6.81
CA LYS A 247 -31.22 8.55 -8.05
C LYS A 247 -30.35 7.28 -8.09
N GLN A 248 -30.87 6.22 -8.69
CA GLN A 248 -30.15 4.96 -8.88
C GLN A 248 -30.11 4.59 -10.35
N VAL A 249 -28.99 4.01 -10.77
CA VAL A 249 -28.82 3.41 -12.10
C VAL A 249 -28.13 2.07 -11.93
N PHE A 250 -28.63 1.05 -12.64
CA PHE A 250 -27.94 -0.22 -12.75
C PHE A 250 -26.89 -0.15 -13.86
N MET A 251 -25.68 -0.57 -13.56
CA MET A 251 -24.55 -0.61 -14.50
C MET A 251 -23.96 -2.02 -14.55
N TYR A 252 -23.58 -2.47 -15.75
CA TYR A 252 -23.02 -3.82 -15.95
C TYR A 252 -21.99 -3.86 -17.09
N ASN A 253 -21.39 -5.03 -17.33
CA ASN A 253 -20.58 -5.34 -18.52
C ASN A 253 -19.32 -4.45 -18.74
N THR A 254 -18.73 -3.97 -17.65
CA THR A 254 -17.38 -3.37 -17.63
C THR A 254 -16.65 -3.86 -16.39
N ARG A 255 -15.32 -3.74 -16.41
CA ARG A 255 -14.45 -4.10 -15.28
C ARG A 255 -14.79 -3.35 -13.98
N ASP A 256 -15.26 -2.11 -14.11
CA ASP A 256 -15.57 -1.23 -12.99
C ASP A 256 -16.75 -1.71 -12.13
N VAL A 257 -17.66 -2.51 -12.69
CA VAL A 257 -18.91 -2.90 -12.02
C VAL A 257 -19.20 -4.41 -12.15
N SER A 258 -18.19 -5.24 -12.38
CA SER A 258 -18.37 -6.68 -12.58
C SER A 258 -17.25 -7.52 -11.96
N ALA A 259 -17.37 -8.84 -12.06
CA ALA A 259 -16.39 -9.81 -11.57
C ALA A 259 -15.01 -9.70 -12.25
N ALA A 260 -14.91 -9.00 -13.39
CA ALA A 260 -13.63 -8.71 -14.02
C ALA A 260 -12.81 -7.65 -13.26
N SER A 261 -13.41 -6.96 -12.28
CA SER A 261 -12.72 -5.99 -11.43
C SER A 261 -11.45 -6.59 -10.81
N ARG A 262 -10.35 -5.83 -10.83
CA ARG A 262 -9.09 -6.22 -10.17
C ARG A 262 -9.15 -6.09 -8.64
N GLY A 263 -10.31 -5.73 -8.10
CA GLY A 263 -10.53 -5.53 -6.67
C GLY A 263 -10.46 -4.07 -6.25
N ILE A 264 -10.92 -3.82 -5.03
CA ILE A 264 -11.05 -2.49 -4.43
C ILE A 264 -10.03 -2.40 -3.31
N VAL A 265 -9.02 -1.55 -3.48
CA VAL A 265 -8.02 -1.32 -2.43
C VAL A 265 -8.61 -0.34 -1.43
N VAL A 266 -8.55 -0.68 -0.15
CA VAL A 266 -8.88 0.20 0.97
C VAL A 266 -7.64 0.33 1.84
N SER A 267 -7.06 1.53 1.88
CA SER A 267 -5.83 1.81 2.64
C SER A 267 -6.14 2.69 3.86
N SER A 268 -5.63 2.29 5.01
CA SER A 268 -5.76 3.02 6.28
C SER A 268 -4.47 2.94 7.10
N PRO A 269 -4.11 3.96 7.88
CA PRO A 269 -2.89 3.94 8.68
C PRO A 269 -2.79 2.79 9.69
N ASP A 270 -3.92 2.37 10.27
CA ASP A 270 -4.01 1.40 11.36
C ASP A 270 -4.12 -0.06 10.91
N LEU A 271 -4.50 -0.31 9.65
CA LEU A 271 -4.56 -1.65 9.06
C LEU A 271 -3.49 -1.90 8.00
N GLY A 272 -3.07 -0.86 7.26
CA GLY A 272 -2.38 -1.03 5.98
C GLY A 272 -3.36 -1.05 4.80
N SER A 273 -3.13 -1.94 3.83
CA SER A 273 -3.97 -2.07 2.63
C SER A 273 -4.79 -3.36 2.67
N SER A 274 -6.07 -3.26 2.31
CA SER A 274 -6.97 -4.39 2.09
C SER A 274 -7.46 -4.37 0.65
N ILE A 275 -7.18 -5.41 -0.12
CA ILE A 275 -7.61 -5.57 -1.50
C ILE A 275 -8.85 -6.47 -1.48
N VAL A 276 -10.02 -5.85 -1.51
CA VAL A 276 -11.31 -6.53 -1.49
C VAL A 276 -11.63 -7.02 -2.91
N GLU A 277 -11.64 -8.34 -3.10
CA GLU A 277 -12.06 -8.91 -4.38
C GLU A 277 -13.55 -8.72 -4.63
N TRP A 278 -13.95 -8.76 -5.90
CA TRP A 278 -15.36 -8.61 -6.27
C TRP A 278 -16.26 -9.67 -5.61
N GLY A 279 -15.72 -10.86 -5.33
CA GLY A 279 -16.40 -11.92 -4.58
C GLY A 279 -16.78 -11.50 -3.16
N ALA A 280 -15.86 -10.84 -2.44
CA ALA A 280 -16.06 -10.35 -1.07
C ALA A 280 -16.88 -9.05 -0.99
N PHE A 281 -16.86 -8.25 -2.06
CA PHE A 281 -17.49 -6.94 -2.11
C PHE A 281 -19.03 -7.01 -2.06
N LYS A 282 -19.65 -6.27 -1.13
CA LYS A 282 -21.11 -6.05 -1.09
C LYS A 282 -21.49 -4.65 -1.55
N SER A 283 -20.90 -3.63 -0.94
CA SER A 283 -21.14 -2.24 -1.33
C SER A 283 -20.07 -1.31 -0.81
N VAL A 284 -19.97 -0.12 -1.37
CA VAL A 284 -19.16 1.00 -0.86
C VAL A 284 -20.06 2.20 -0.64
N VAL A 285 -19.86 2.91 0.47
CA VAL A 285 -20.42 4.25 0.70
C VAL A 285 -19.27 5.23 0.72
N PHE A 286 -19.28 6.20 -0.20
CA PHE A 286 -18.25 7.23 -0.26
C PHE A 286 -18.57 8.36 0.73
N THR A 287 -17.53 8.86 1.38
CA THR A 287 -17.58 10.01 2.29
C THR A 287 -16.39 10.92 2.02
N ASP A 288 -16.42 12.14 2.54
CA ASP A 288 -15.24 13.00 2.48
C ASP A 288 -14.08 12.37 3.27
N PRO A 289 -12.84 12.46 2.78
CA PRO A 289 -11.65 11.97 3.48
C PRO A 289 -11.39 12.81 4.73
N PRO A 290 -10.86 12.20 5.81
CA PRO A 290 -10.36 12.97 6.95
C PRO A 290 -9.09 13.74 6.56
N ASP A 291 -8.85 14.91 7.16
CA ASP A 291 -7.67 15.76 6.89
C ASP A 291 -6.37 15.24 7.55
N THR A 292 -6.25 13.93 7.83
CA THR A 292 -5.33 13.44 8.87
C THR A 292 -4.07 12.72 8.39
N VAL A 293 -3.98 12.34 7.11
CA VAL A 293 -2.83 11.53 6.64
C VAL A 293 -1.90 12.38 5.77
N SER A 294 -0.91 13.00 6.40
CA SER A 294 0.14 13.73 5.71
C SER A 294 1.45 12.94 5.71
N TYR A 295 2.44 13.40 4.95
CA TYR A 295 3.81 12.86 5.06
C TYR A 295 4.32 12.87 6.51
N ALA A 296 3.95 13.86 7.33
CA ALA A 296 4.39 13.92 8.72
C ALA A 296 3.79 12.83 9.62
N SER A 297 2.69 12.18 9.19
CA SER A 297 2.02 11.13 9.96
C SER A 297 2.80 9.80 9.99
N PHE A 298 3.89 9.68 9.23
CA PHE A 298 4.72 8.47 9.15
C PHE A 298 5.96 8.60 10.04
N SER A 299 6.06 7.72 11.03
CA SER A 299 7.19 7.68 11.98
C SER A 299 8.47 7.14 11.34
N ALA A 300 9.62 7.44 11.95
CA ALA A 300 10.86 6.80 11.56
C ALA A 300 10.80 5.29 11.86
N PRO A 301 11.13 4.43 10.89
CA PRO A 301 11.00 2.99 11.08
C PRO A 301 12.02 2.41 12.05
N ARG A 302 11.65 1.31 12.71
CA ARG A 302 12.48 0.56 13.66
C ARG A 302 12.65 -0.86 13.17
N ARG A 303 13.73 -1.52 13.63
CA ARG A 303 13.89 -2.96 13.38
C ARG A 303 12.71 -3.70 13.99
N ILE A 304 12.23 -4.75 13.32
CA ILE A 304 11.22 -5.62 13.91
C ILE A 304 11.85 -6.25 15.16
N TYR A 305 11.15 -6.15 16.30
CA TYR A 305 11.57 -6.78 17.55
C TYR A 305 10.53 -7.82 17.93
N ALA A 306 10.96 -9.07 18.02
CA ALA A 306 10.08 -10.21 18.24
C ALA A 306 10.42 -10.94 19.54
N ASN A 307 9.37 -11.40 20.22
CA ASN A 307 9.41 -12.40 21.27
C ASN A 307 8.78 -13.68 20.71
N VAL A 308 9.60 -14.66 20.35
CA VAL A 308 9.17 -15.92 19.76
C VAL A 308 9.09 -16.99 20.84
N ARG A 309 7.92 -17.63 20.96
CA ARG A 309 7.73 -18.84 21.75
C ARG A 309 7.78 -20.04 20.80
N THR A 310 8.66 -20.99 21.08
CA THR A 310 8.77 -22.22 20.28
C THR A 310 7.72 -23.25 20.69
N THR A 311 7.52 -24.28 19.87
CA THR A 311 6.68 -25.45 20.15
C THR A 311 7.12 -26.21 21.40
N GLU A 312 8.42 -26.18 21.71
CA GLU A 312 9.01 -26.72 22.95
C GLU A 312 8.85 -25.80 24.18
N GLY A 313 8.24 -24.62 24.01
CA GLY A 313 8.02 -23.64 25.09
C GLY A 313 9.21 -22.72 25.40
N LYS A 314 10.33 -22.83 24.66
CA LYS A 314 11.46 -21.89 24.77
C LYS A 314 11.04 -20.50 24.28
N ILE A 315 11.55 -19.46 24.93
CA ILE A 315 11.35 -18.08 24.50
C ILE A 315 12.66 -17.47 24.00
N VAL A 316 12.66 -16.95 22.79
CA VAL A 316 13.80 -16.25 22.16
C VAL A 316 13.36 -14.83 21.81
N ARG A 317 14.21 -13.83 22.10
CA ARG A 317 13.86 -12.42 21.98
C ARG A 317 14.98 -11.61 21.37
N GLY A 318 14.65 -10.65 20.51
CA GLY A 318 15.62 -9.78 19.88
C GLY A 318 15.06 -9.05 18.67
N ASN A 319 15.92 -8.28 18.00
CA ASN A 319 15.59 -7.82 16.64
C ASN A 319 15.45 -9.06 15.75
N CYS A 320 14.54 -9.04 14.79
CA CYS A 320 14.31 -10.16 13.89
C CYS A 320 14.29 -9.73 12.42
N SER A 321 14.52 -10.73 11.59
CA SER A 321 14.09 -10.77 10.21
C SER A 321 13.03 -11.85 10.16
N PHE A 322 11.84 -11.43 9.78
CA PHE A 322 10.72 -12.31 9.51
C PHE A 322 10.84 -12.82 8.07
N ASP A 323 10.42 -14.06 7.84
CA ASP A 323 10.47 -14.78 6.54
C ASP A 323 11.82 -14.71 5.79
N LEU A 324 12.88 -14.36 6.53
CA LEU A 324 14.22 -14.07 6.05
C LEU A 324 14.34 -12.92 5.04
N ASP A 325 13.35 -12.03 4.96
CA ASP A 325 13.42 -10.80 4.19
C ASP A 325 12.88 -9.57 4.90
N GLU A 326 11.79 -9.57 5.67
CA GLU A 326 11.36 -8.35 6.39
C GLU A 326 12.17 -8.10 7.65
N GLU A 327 12.86 -6.96 7.72
CA GLU A 327 13.70 -6.58 8.86
C GLU A 327 13.24 -5.30 9.58
N TRP A 328 12.32 -4.54 8.98
CA TRP A 328 11.84 -3.26 9.49
C TRP A 328 10.32 -3.22 9.69
N ASP A 329 9.86 -2.48 10.71
CA ASP A 329 8.45 -2.42 11.09
C ASP A 329 7.53 -1.73 10.06
N PHE A 330 8.09 -1.06 9.05
CA PHE A 330 7.34 -0.49 7.94
C PHE A 330 7.09 -1.49 6.80
N GLU A 331 7.85 -2.59 6.74
CA GLU A 331 7.63 -3.65 5.76
C GLU A 331 6.27 -4.32 6.05
N LEU A 332 5.66 -4.89 5.00
CA LEU A 332 4.28 -5.36 5.06
C LEU A 332 4.25 -6.88 5.16
N LEU A 333 3.50 -7.40 6.12
CA LEU A 333 3.05 -8.78 6.11
C LEU A 333 1.89 -8.95 5.12
N GLU A 334 1.94 -10.01 4.33
CA GLU A 334 0.91 -10.35 3.36
C GLU A 334 0.14 -11.62 3.72
N GLY A 335 -1.13 -11.66 3.31
CA GLY A 335 -1.98 -12.83 3.51
C GLY A 335 -3.42 -12.59 3.11
N THR A 336 -4.14 -13.67 2.84
CA THR A 336 -5.53 -13.64 2.39
C THR A 336 -6.47 -14.16 3.46
N GLY A 337 -7.59 -13.46 3.67
CA GLY A 337 -8.64 -13.91 4.59
C GLY A 337 -10.01 -13.51 4.07
N ASN A 338 -10.88 -14.49 3.83
CA ASN A 338 -12.24 -14.29 3.32
C ASN A 338 -12.29 -13.50 1.98
N ASN A 339 -11.46 -13.87 1.01
CA ASN A 339 -11.33 -13.21 -0.30
C ASN A 339 -10.96 -11.71 -0.21
N ILE A 340 -10.22 -11.36 0.84
CA ILE A 340 -9.59 -10.05 1.01
C ILE A 340 -8.11 -10.31 1.20
N ARG A 341 -7.29 -9.75 0.31
CA ARG A 341 -5.83 -9.78 0.48
C ARG A 341 -5.41 -8.60 1.36
N TYR A 342 -4.58 -8.85 2.34
CA TYR A 342 -4.10 -7.86 3.29
C TYR A 342 -2.61 -7.64 3.08
N GLN A 343 -2.19 -6.38 3.20
CA GLN A 343 -0.80 -5.97 3.28
C GLN A 343 -0.68 -5.06 4.51
N ILE A 344 -0.13 -5.60 5.60
CA ILE A 344 -0.20 -5.03 6.95
C ILE A 344 1.20 -4.65 7.40
N PRO A 345 1.49 -3.36 7.64
CA PRO A 345 2.77 -2.95 8.20
C PRO A 345 3.04 -3.66 9.54
N PHE A 346 4.24 -4.21 9.74
CA PHE A 346 4.62 -4.86 11.00
C PHE A 346 4.42 -3.96 12.23
N LEU A 347 4.52 -2.64 12.07
CA LEU A 347 4.23 -1.65 13.11
C LEU A 347 2.79 -1.73 13.63
N ASN A 348 1.85 -2.25 12.83
CA ASN A 348 0.44 -2.43 13.20
C ASN A 348 0.18 -3.82 13.82
N ILE A 349 1.13 -4.74 13.74
CA ILE A 349 0.99 -6.11 14.23
C ILE A 349 1.47 -6.17 15.69
N ALA A 350 0.62 -6.74 16.55
CA ALA A 350 0.93 -6.98 17.95
C ALA A 350 1.43 -8.41 18.17
N ALA A 351 0.80 -9.39 17.53
CA ALA A 351 1.15 -10.80 17.70
C ALA A 351 0.70 -11.66 16.53
N MET A 352 1.33 -12.83 16.40
CA MET A 352 0.95 -13.87 15.46
C MET A 352 0.97 -15.24 16.14
N VAL A 353 0.03 -16.10 15.77
CA VAL A 353 -0.05 -17.49 16.24
C VAL A 353 -0.33 -18.37 15.04
N ARG A 354 0.52 -19.37 14.81
CA ARG A 354 0.28 -20.40 13.80
C ARG A 354 -0.91 -21.25 14.24
N LEU A 355 -1.90 -21.42 13.37
CA LEU A 355 -3.07 -22.26 13.64
C LEU A 355 -2.88 -23.67 13.06
N ASN A 356 -2.35 -23.73 11.84
CA ASN A 356 -2.00 -24.96 11.12
C ASN A 356 -0.95 -24.61 10.04
N ASP A 357 -0.67 -25.53 9.12
CA ASP A 357 0.32 -25.34 8.05
C ASP A 357 -0.07 -24.24 7.07
N ASN A 358 -1.35 -23.97 6.86
CA ASN A 358 -1.78 -23.05 5.80
C ASN A 358 -2.19 -21.68 6.34
N GLN A 359 -2.31 -21.52 7.66
CA GLN A 359 -2.99 -20.36 8.25
C GLN A 359 -2.40 -19.91 9.58
N SER A 360 -2.36 -18.59 9.75
CA SER A 360 -1.96 -17.93 10.99
C SER A 360 -3.01 -16.92 11.44
N ARG A 361 -3.17 -16.80 12.76
CA ARG A 361 -3.93 -15.70 13.36
C ARG A 361 -3.00 -14.51 13.58
N VAL A 362 -3.34 -13.37 12.99
CA VAL A 362 -2.65 -12.09 13.16
C VAL A 362 -3.48 -11.18 14.05
N GLN A 363 -2.91 -10.74 15.17
CA GLN A 363 -3.51 -9.79 16.09
C GLN A 363 -2.91 -8.41 15.85
N LEU A 364 -3.77 -7.43 15.53
CA LEU A 364 -3.39 -6.05 15.33
C LEU A 364 -3.39 -5.28 16.65
N ARG A 365 -2.59 -4.20 16.71
CA ARG A 365 -2.49 -3.32 17.87
C ARG A 365 -3.78 -2.56 18.18
N ASN A 366 -4.64 -2.36 17.20
CA ASN A 366 -5.97 -1.78 17.39
C ASN A 366 -7.00 -2.79 17.95
N GLY A 367 -6.58 -4.01 18.30
CA GLY A 367 -7.44 -5.05 18.87
C GLY A 367 -8.12 -5.96 17.85
N LYS A 368 -8.06 -5.65 16.54
CA LYS A 368 -8.62 -6.52 15.49
C LYS A 368 -7.79 -7.79 15.32
N SER A 369 -8.47 -8.94 15.21
CA SER A 369 -7.85 -10.22 14.85
C SER A 369 -8.23 -10.63 13.43
N LEU A 370 -7.25 -11.13 12.68
CA LEU A 370 -7.40 -11.68 11.34
C LEU A 370 -6.92 -13.13 11.34
N VAL A 371 -7.57 -13.99 10.57
CA VAL A 371 -7.03 -15.31 10.20
C VAL A 371 -6.64 -15.21 8.75
N LEU A 372 -5.35 -15.37 8.47
CA LEU A 372 -4.74 -15.18 7.16
C LEU A 372 -4.12 -16.49 6.67
N ALA A 373 -4.25 -16.72 5.37
CA ALA A 373 -3.79 -17.88 4.63
C ALA A 373 -3.16 -17.42 3.30
N ASP A 374 -2.82 -18.38 2.42
CA ASP A 374 -2.51 -18.15 1.00
C ASP A 374 -1.39 -17.10 0.77
N HIS A 375 -0.36 -17.12 1.63
CA HIS A 375 0.89 -16.39 1.45
C HIS A 375 2.01 -17.02 2.27
N HIS A 376 3.27 -16.77 1.89
CA HIS A 376 4.45 -17.33 2.55
C HIS A 376 4.53 -16.86 4.01
N ASP A 377 4.32 -15.57 4.26
CA ASP A 377 4.37 -14.93 5.58
C ASP A 377 3.48 -15.58 6.66
N VAL A 378 2.44 -16.32 6.27
CA VAL A 378 1.41 -16.82 7.20
C VAL A 378 1.19 -18.33 7.12
N SER A 379 1.93 -19.04 6.26
CA SER A 379 1.82 -20.47 6.00
C SER A 379 3.14 -21.21 6.22
N SER A 380 3.17 -22.52 5.96
CA SER A 380 4.33 -23.39 6.08
C SER A 380 5.45 -23.08 5.10
N GLN A 381 5.15 -22.25 4.10
CA GLN A 381 6.14 -21.70 3.16
C GLN A 381 6.99 -20.59 3.79
N ASN A 382 6.63 -20.09 4.97
CA ASN A 382 7.46 -19.16 5.72
C ASN A 382 8.82 -19.81 6.04
N TRP A 383 9.90 -19.13 5.68
CA TRP A 383 11.27 -19.56 5.91
C TRP A 383 11.73 -19.43 7.35
N GLY A 384 10.88 -18.93 8.24
CA GLY A 384 11.13 -18.82 9.67
C GLY A 384 11.71 -17.46 10.04
N LEU A 385 12.40 -17.43 11.18
CA LEU A 385 12.93 -16.19 11.75
C LEU A 385 14.40 -16.36 12.09
N ILE A 386 15.18 -15.32 11.81
CA ILE A 386 16.44 -15.11 12.51
C ILE A 386 16.16 -14.15 13.67
N ILE A 387 16.73 -14.42 14.85
CA ILE A 387 16.67 -13.52 16.01
C ILE A 387 18.10 -13.11 16.39
N TRP A 388 18.36 -11.80 16.40
CA TRP A 388 19.63 -11.20 16.78
C TRP A 388 19.64 -11.00 18.29
N LEU A 389 20.48 -11.77 18.98
CA LEU A 389 20.59 -11.80 20.43
C LEU A 389 21.48 -10.66 20.94
N ALA A 390 21.35 -10.33 22.22
CA ALA A 390 22.10 -9.24 22.86
C ALA A 390 23.63 -9.43 22.84
N ASN A 391 24.11 -10.67 22.71
CA ASN A 391 25.53 -11.01 22.64
C ASN A 391 26.09 -11.03 21.21
N SER A 392 25.39 -10.38 20.26
CA SER A 392 25.74 -10.35 18.83
C SER A 392 25.74 -11.72 18.14
N LYS A 393 25.24 -12.77 18.78
CA LYS A 393 24.91 -14.03 18.13
C LYS A 393 23.52 -13.95 17.49
N TYR A 394 23.23 -14.87 16.60
CA TYR A 394 21.90 -15.06 16.04
C TYR A 394 21.38 -16.46 16.40
N GLN A 395 20.07 -16.62 16.36
CA GLN A 395 19.41 -17.92 16.41
C GLN A 395 18.39 -17.98 15.29
N TYR A 396 18.49 -19.00 14.44
CA TYR A 396 17.44 -19.35 13.49
C TYR A 396 16.35 -20.17 14.19
N ILE A 397 15.10 -19.90 13.86
CA ILE A 397 13.92 -20.63 14.33
C ILE A 397 13.10 -20.95 13.08
N SER A 398 13.02 -22.23 12.74
CA SER A 398 12.20 -22.66 11.61
C SER A 398 10.73 -22.34 11.88
N TRP A 399 9.95 -22.08 10.84
CA TRP A 399 8.53 -21.76 11.02
C TRP A 399 7.74 -22.89 11.70
N GLY A 400 8.10 -24.15 11.42
CA GLY A 400 7.52 -25.32 12.07
C GLY A 400 7.70 -25.33 13.60
N ASP A 401 8.76 -24.72 14.10
CA ASP A 401 9.08 -24.63 15.52
C ASP A 401 8.45 -23.41 16.20
N VAL A 402 7.76 -22.54 15.47
CA VAL A 402 7.10 -21.35 16.03
C VAL A 402 5.72 -21.73 16.56
N ALA A 403 5.51 -21.52 17.87
CA ALA A 403 4.19 -21.62 18.51
C ALA A 403 3.48 -20.25 18.60
N GLY A 404 4.24 -19.15 18.59
CA GLY A 404 3.67 -17.81 18.58
C GLY A 404 4.73 -16.72 18.66
N ILE A 405 4.37 -15.54 18.18
CA ILE A 405 5.25 -14.37 18.11
C ILE A 405 4.51 -13.18 18.70
N SER A 406 5.20 -12.37 19.49
CA SER A 406 4.72 -11.05 19.89
C SER A 406 5.72 -9.98 19.45
N PHE A 407 5.22 -8.92 18.83
CA PHE A 407 6.00 -7.82 18.27
C PHE A 407 5.92 -6.59 19.19
N ARG A 408 7.02 -5.85 19.32
CA ARG A 408 7.10 -4.68 20.23
C ARG A 408 6.84 -3.35 19.53
#